data_AF-A0A0F8ZE09-F1
#
_entry.id   AF-A0A0F8ZE09-F1
#
_cell.length_a   1.000
_cell.length_b   1.000
_cell.length_c   1.000
_cell.angle_alpha   90.00
_cell.angle_beta   90.00
_cell.angle_gamma   90.00
#
_symmetry.space_group_name_H-M   'P 1'
#
loop_
_entity.id
_entity.type
_entity.pdbx_description
1 polymer ?
#
loop_
_entity_poly.entity_id
_entity_poly.type
_entity_poly.pdbx_seq_one_letter_code
_entity_poly.pdbx_strand_id
1 'polypeptide(L)' 'MPNGQQTEIKEISPQRKQFAYQYVWGPEAYNATQSAILADYSPKTAKSQGQRLLTFVDVKKEVARLEVERKAETDYN' A
#
# COMPACT_ATOMS: atom_id res chain seq x y z
N MET A 1 4.05 33.34 18.34
CA MET A 1 5.08 32.28 18.39
C MET A 1 4.61 31.13 17.51
N PRO A 2 5.13 30.95 16.28
CA PRO A 2 4.78 29.79 15.47
C PRO A 2 5.57 28.59 16.01
N ASN A 3 4.89 27.67 16.69
CA ASN A 3 5.48 26.43 17.17
C ASN A 3 6.00 25.61 15.98
N GLY A 4 7.23 25.11 16.15
CA GLY A 4 8.03 24.44 15.13
C GLY A 4 7.27 23.34 14.41
N GLN A 5 7.42 23.35 13.10
CA GLN A 5 6.82 22.44 12.15
C GLN A 5 7.16 20.99 12.51
N GLN A 6 6.11 20.18 12.69
CA GLN A 6 6.19 18.73 12.71
C GLN A 6 6.62 18.25 11.33
N THR A 7 7.92 18.00 11.14
CA THR A 7 8.43 17.30 9.95
C THR A 7 9.10 16.01 10.40
N GLU A 8 8.30 15.08 10.93
CA GLU A 8 8.69 13.68 11.00
C GLU A 8 8.19 12.99 9.72
N ILE A 9 9.13 12.50 8.90
CA ILE A 9 8.84 11.64 7.76
C ILE A 9 8.25 10.36 8.35
N LYS A 10 6.93 10.27 8.43
CA LYS A 10 6.23 9.10 8.96
C LYS A 10 6.47 7.94 8.01
N GLU A 11 7.46 7.11 8.31
CA GLU A 11 7.76 5.88 7.58
C GLU A 11 6.48 5.04 7.48
N ILE A 12 6.17 4.57 6.26
CA ILE A 12 5.06 3.67 6.04
C ILE A 12 5.27 2.41 6.90
N SER A 13 4.23 2.00 7.64
CA SER A 13 4.31 0.77 8.45
C SER A 13 4.74 -0.41 7.56
N PRO A 14 5.62 -1.32 8.03
CA PRO A 14 6.06 -2.48 7.26
C PRO A 14 4.89 -3.31 6.70
N GLN A 15 3.82 -3.50 7.47
CA GLN A 15 2.61 -4.20 7.02
C GLN A 15 1.85 -3.44 5.93
N ARG A 16 1.82 -2.10 5.99
CA ARG A 16 1.19 -1.28 4.95
C ARG A 16 1.99 -1.28 3.66
N LYS A 17 3.31 -1.28 3.77
CA LYS A 17 4.21 -1.44 2.62
C LYS A 17 4.02 -2.81 1.96
N GLN A 18 3.96 -3.87 2.76
CA GLN A 18 3.69 -5.21 2.27
C GLN A 18 2.32 -5.29 1.58
N PHE A 19 1.29 -4.67 2.18
CA PHE A 19 -0.02 -4.55 1.54
C PHE A 19 0.04 -3.87 0.18
N ALA A 20 0.71 -2.72 0.08
CA ALA A 20 0.85 -1.97 -1.17
C ALA A 20 1.58 -2.79 -2.24
N TYR A 21 2.66 -3.50 -1.86
CA TYR A 21 3.38 -4.42 -2.73
C TYR A 21 2.47 -5.52 -3.27
N GLN A 22 1.77 -6.24 -2.38
CA GLN A 22 0.86 -7.31 -2.76
C GLN A 22 -0.36 -6.81 -3.55
N TYR A 23 -0.73 -5.54 -3.41
CA TYR A 23 -1.82 -4.94 -4.17
C TYR A 23 -1.44 -4.70 -5.63
N VAL A 24 -0.21 -4.29 -5.90
CA VAL A 24 0.24 -3.97 -7.27
C VAL A 24 0.85 -5.18 -7.98
N TRP A 25 1.65 -5.98 -7.25
CA TRP A 25 2.48 -7.07 -7.78
C TRP A 25 2.05 -8.46 -7.32
N GLY A 26 1.05 -8.55 -6.43
CA GLY A 26 0.57 -9.84 -5.94
C GLY A 26 -0.05 -10.71 -7.05
N PRO A 27 -0.27 -12.01 -6.74
CA PRO A 27 -0.84 -12.97 -7.68
C PRO A 27 -2.25 -12.56 -8.14
N GLU A 28 -3.01 -11.92 -7.24
CA GLU A 28 -4.30 -11.29 -7.54
C GLU A 28 -4.15 -9.77 -7.47
N ALA A 29 -3.45 -9.19 -8.45
CA ALA A 29 -3.25 -7.75 -8.54
C ALA A 29 -4.60 -6.99 -8.46
N TYR A 30 -4.58 -5.87 -7.75
CA TYR A 30 -5.73 -4.99 -7.48
C TYR A 30 -6.84 -5.61 -6.61
N ASN A 31 -6.60 -6.74 -5.95
CA ASN A 31 -7.53 -7.33 -4.97
C ASN A 31 -7.17 -6.94 -3.53
N ALA A 32 -7.82 -5.90 -3.00
CA ALA A 32 -7.53 -5.38 -1.66
C ALA A 32 -7.74 -6.40 -0.53
N THR A 33 -8.67 -7.35 -0.69
CA THR A 33 -8.91 -8.36 0.36
C THR A 33 -7.76 -9.36 0.38
N GLN A 34 -7.34 -9.85 -0.78
CA GLN A 34 -6.26 -10.82 -0.88
C GLN A 34 -4.91 -10.21 -0.55
N SER A 35 -4.65 -8.98 -0.99
CA SER A 35 -3.43 -8.26 -0.63
C SER A 35 -3.33 -8.03 0.88
N ALA A 36 -4.45 -7.81 1.57
CA ALA A 36 -4.48 -7.74 3.03
C ALA A 36 -4.17 -9.10 3.67
N ILE A 37 -4.72 -10.20 3.16
CA ILE A 37 -4.40 -11.55 3.66
C ILE A 37 -2.91 -11.86 3.47
N LEU A 38 -2.34 -11.54 2.30
CA LEU A 38 -0.92 -11.76 1.99
C LEU A 38 0.02 -10.82 2.77
N ALA A 39 -0.50 -9.68 3.25
CA ALA A 39 0.22 -8.76 4.12
C ALA A 39 0.04 -9.05 5.62
N ASP A 40 -0.37 -10.27 5.96
CA ASP A 40 -0.51 -10.77 7.34
C ASP A 40 -1.61 -10.08 8.16
N TYR A 41 -2.63 -9.51 7.49
CA TYR A 41 -3.86 -9.09 8.17
C TYR A 41 -4.79 -10.28 8.40
N SER A 42 -5.53 -10.25 9.51
CA SER A 42 -6.48 -11.31 9.84
C SER A 42 -7.50 -11.52 8.72
N PRO A 43 -7.67 -12.75 8.19
CA PRO A 43 -8.61 -13.06 7.11
C PRO A 43 -10.05 -12.64 7.42
N LYS A 44 -10.46 -12.76 8.69
CA LYS A 44 -11.79 -12.36 9.17
C LYS A 44 -12.07 -10.86 8.97
N THR A 45 -11.02 -10.05 8.99
CA THR A 45 -11.09 -8.58 8.86
C THR A 45 -10.48 -8.06 7.56
N ALA A 46 -9.89 -8.92 6.74
CA ALA A 46 -9.14 -8.51 5.55
C ALA A 46 -9.97 -7.69 4.58
N LYS A 47 -11.28 -7.99 4.44
CA LYS A 47 -12.19 -7.23 3.58
C LYS A 47 -12.34 -5.77 4.04
N SER A 48 -12.63 -5.55 5.32
CA SER A 48 -12.80 -4.20 5.87
C SER A 48 -11.47 -3.46 5.99
N GLN A 49 -10.40 -4.17 6.38
CA GLN A 49 -9.06 -3.61 6.48
C GLN A 49 -8.51 -3.24 5.09
N GLY A 50 -8.66 -4.09 4.08
CA GLY A 50 -8.21 -3.81 2.72
C GLY A 50 -8.81 -2.52 2.15
N GLN A 51 -10.12 -2.35 2.29
CA GLN A 51 -10.79 -1.11 1.89
C GLN A 51 -10.28 0.11 2.67
N ARG A 52 -10.11 -0.03 3.99
CA ARG A 52 -9.58 1.03 4.84
C ARG A 52 -8.14 1.39 4.46
N LEU A 53 -7.30 0.41 4.17
CA LEU A 53 -5.89 0.60 3.83
C LEU A 53 -5.73 1.45 2.56
N LEU A 54 -6.59 1.25 1.56
CA LEU A 54 -6.61 2.06 0.35
C LEU A 54 -6.99 3.53 0.58
N THR A 55 -7.56 3.89 1.73
CA THR A 55 -7.88 5.29 2.04
C THR A 55 -6.69 6.06 2.61
N PHE A 56 -5.69 5.37 3.16
CA PHE A 56 -4.54 6.04 3.76
C PHE A 56 -3.60 6.64 2.71
N VAL A 57 -3.15 7.87 2.97
CA VAL A 57 -2.32 8.65 2.03
C VAL A 57 -0.94 8.03 1.82
N ASP A 58 -0.35 7.44 2.85
CA ASP A 58 0.92 6.71 2.78
C ASP A 58 0.81 5.48 1.86
N VAL A 59 -0.25 4.68 2.02
CA VAL A 59 -0.51 3.52 1.15
C VAL A 59 -0.74 3.94 -0.30
N LYS A 60 -1.54 4.99 -0.54
CA LYS A 60 -1.78 5.51 -1.90
C LYS A 60 -0.49 5.96 -2.59
N LYS A 61 0.40 6.64 -1.87
CA LYS A 61 1.70 7.07 -2.41
C LYS A 61 2.57 5.86 -2.79
N GLU A 62 2.61 4.83 -1.96
CA GLU A 62 3.39 3.63 -2.23
C GLU A 62 2.81 2.84 -3.41
N VAL A 63 1.49 2.69 -3.50
CA VAL A 63 0.82 2.06 -4.64
C VAL A 63 1.14 2.81 -5.94
N ALA A 64 1.01 4.14 -5.95
CA ALA A 64 1.32 4.94 -7.14
C ALA A 64 2.78 4.79 -7.58
N ARG A 65 3.73 4.72 -6.64
CA ARG A 65 5.15 4.45 -6.94
C ARG A 65 5.33 3.09 -7.60
N LEU A 66 4.73 2.05 -7.03
CA LEU A 66 4.82 0.68 -7.53
C LEU A 66 4.13 0.52 -8.90
N GLU A 67 3.03 1.24 -9.15
CA GLU A 67 2.36 1.25 -10.45
C GLU A 67 3.23 1.88 -11.54
N VAL A 68 3.94 2.97 -11.23
CA VAL A 68 4.90 3.58 -12.16
C VAL A 68 6.03 2.60 -12.49
N GLU A 69 6.57 1.92 -11.47
CA GLU A 69 7.63 0.91 -11.63
C GLU A 69 7.16 -0.27 -12.49
N ARG A 70 5.98 -0.83 -12.19
CA ARG A 70 5.35 -1.90 -12.98
C ARG A 70 5.09 -1.49 -14.42
N LYS A 71 4.65 -0.25 -14.63
CA LYS A 71 4.42 0.28 -15.98
C LYS A 71 5.73 0.42 -16.74
N ALA A 72 6.78 0.94 -16.10
CA ALA A 72 8.10 1.06 -16.71
C ALA A 72 8.67 -0.31 -17.16
N GLU A 73 8.41 -1.38 -16.39
CA GLU A 73 8.78 -2.74 -16.80
C GLU A 73 7.95 -3.27 -17.98
N THR A 74 6.65 -2.92 -18.02
CA THR A 74 5.75 -3.38 -19.07
C THR A 74 6.00 -2.64 -20.39
N ASP A 75 6.36 -1.35 -20.35
CA ASP A 75 6.61 -0.51 -21.52
C ASP A 75 7.95 -0.83 -22.25
N TYR A 76 8.79 -1.69 -21.66
CA TYR A 76 10.11 -2.08 -22.22
C TYR A 76 10.14 -3.48 -22.85
N ASN A 77 9.04 -4.24 -22.79
CA ASN A 77 8.89 -5.57 -23.42
C ASN A 77 7.92 -5.53 -24.61
#